data_AF-A0A7L3J766-F1
#
_entry.id   AF-A0A7L3J766-F1
#
_cell.length_a   1.000
_cell.length_b   1.000
_cell.length_c   1.000
_cell.angle_alpha   90.00
_cell.angle_beta   90.00
_cell.angle_gamma   90.00
#
_symmetry.space_group_name_H-M   'P 1'
#
loop_
_entity.id
_entity.type
_entity.pdbx_description
1 polymer ?
#
loop_
_entity_poly.entity_id
_entity_poly.type
_entity_poly.pdbx_seq_one_letter_code
_entity_poly.pdbx_strand_id
1 'polypeptide(L)'
;LSISGHAKDALSLAQMQEQTLQLEQQTKLKEYEAAIEQLKNEQIRVQAEERRKTLSEETKQHQARAQYQDKLARQRYDEQMRQQQLANEENLRKQEESVQKQEAMRRATVEREMELRHKNEMLRVEAEARARAKAERENADIIREQIRLKAAEHRQTVLESLKTAGMLFGEGFRAFVTDWDKVTATVAGLTLLAVGVYSAKNATAVAGRYIEARLGKPSLVRETSRITVLEALKHPIMVGKRLTSKAQDALEGVVLSPQLEARVRDIAIATRNTKKNKSLYRNILMYGPPGTGKTLFAKKLAVHSGMDYAIMTGGDVAPMGREGVTAMHKLFDWANTSRRG
;
A
#
# COMPACT_ATOMS: atom_id res chain seq x y z
N LEU A 1 -66.39 -0.49 -130.53
CA LEU A 1 -66.19 -0.04 -129.14
C LEU A 1 -64.75 -0.34 -128.74
N SER A 2 -63.79 0.48 -129.18
CA SER A 2 -62.39 0.38 -128.76
C SER A 2 -62.16 1.36 -127.60
N ILE A 3 -62.24 0.84 -126.37
CA ILE A 3 -61.85 1.58 -125.17
C ILE A 3 -60.35 1.34 -124.95
N SER A 4 -59.64 2.43 -124.69
CA SER A 4 -58.20 2.67 -124.88
C SER A 4 -57.25 1.93 -123.93
N GLY A 5 -56.00 1.69 -124.39
CA GLY A 5 -54.91 1.08 -123.62
C GLY A 5 -54.41 1.91 -122.43
N HIS A 6 -54.79 3.18 -122.32
CA HIS A 6 -54.42 4.08 -121.22
C HIS A 6 -55.15 3.76 -119.90
N ALA A 7 -56.21 2.96 -119.92
CA ALA A 7 -56.94 2.60 -118.71
C ALA A 7 -56.17 1.60 -117.81
N LYS A 8 -55.34 0.73 -118.39
CA LYS A 8 -54.58 -0.29 -117.64
C LYS A 8 -53.35 0.30 -116.94
N ASP A 9 -52.64 1.22 -117.61
CA ASP A 9 -51.49 1.91 -117.01
C ASP A 9 -51.92 2.93 -115.96
N ALA A 10 -53.07 3.59 -116.14
CA ALA A 10 -53.65 4.43 -115.11
C ALA A 10 -54.08 3.62 -113.86
N LEU A 11 -54.59 2.40 -114.06
CA LEU A 11 -54.96 1.50 -112.97
C LEU A 11 -53.73 0.99 -112.20
N SER A 12 -52.64 0.62 -112.88
CA SER A 12 -51.41 0.15 -112.22
C SER A 12 -50.71 1.27 -111.45
N LEU A 13 -50.72 2.50 -111.99
CA LEU A 13 -50.18 3.68 -111.33
C LEU A 13 -51.02 4.08 -110.11
N ALA A 14 -52.35 3.95 -110.19
CA ALA A 14 -53.25 4.11 -109.05
C ALA A 14 -53.02 3.04 -107.96
N GLN A 15 -52.81 1.77 -108.34
CA GLN A 15 -52.49 0.69 -107.39
C GLN A 15 -51.13 0.92 -106.71
N MET A 16 -50.10 1.37 -107.44
CA MET A 16 -48.81 1.72 -106.84
C MET A 16 -48.94 2.92 -105.91
N GLN A 17 -49.71 3.95 -106.28
CA GLN A 17 -49.99 5.09 -105.40
C GLN A 17 -50.71 4.64 -104.13
N GLU A 18 -51.74 3.81 -104.21
CA GLU A 18 -52.41 3.25 -103.03
C GLU A 18 -51.46 2.44 -102.15
N GLN A 19 -50.58 1.62 -102.73
CA GLN A 19 -49.56 0.88 -101.97
C GLN A 19 -48.57 1.80 -101.27
N THR A 20 -48.07 2.85 -101.94
CA THR A 20 -47.19 3.84 -101.30
C THR A 20 -47.89 4.59 -100.18
N LEU A 21 -49.18 4.89 -100.36
CA LEU A 21 -50.00 5.58 -99.36
C LEU A 21 -50.27 4.68 -98.14
N GLN A 22 -50.47 3.37 -98.35
CA GLN A 22 -50.55 2.38 -97.27
C GLN A 22 -49.22 2.22 -96.53
N LEU A 23 -48.10 2.19 -97.25
CA LEU A 23 -46.76 2.15 -96.66
C LEU A 23 -46.47 3.40 -95.83
N GLU A 24 -46.83 4.59 -96.32
CA GLU A 24 -46.72 5.84 -95.55
C GLU A 24 -47.62 5.86 -94.31
N GLN A 25 -48.82 5.29 -94.39
CA GLN A 25 -49.68 5.14 -93.21
C GLN A 25 -49.08 4.17 -92.20
N GLN A 26 -48.47 3.06 -92.65
CA GLN A 26 -47.78 2.11 -91.78
C GLN A 26 -46.53 2.70 -91.13
N THR A 27 -45.72 3.49 -91.86
CA THR A 27 -44.55 4.15 -91.28
C THR A 27 -44.98 5.17 -90.23
N LYS A 28 -46.00 6.00 -90.52
CA LYS A 28 -46.58 6.94 -89.53
C LYS A 28 -47.10 6.22 -88.29
N LEU A 29 -47.80 5.08 -88.45
CA LEU A 29 -48.27 4.28 -87.31
C LEU A 29 -47.10 3.78 -86.43
N LYS A 30 -46.02 3.29 -87.04
CA LYS A 30 -44.81 2.86 -86.31
C LYS A 30 -44.09 4.03 -85.64
N GLU A 31 -44.05 5.20 -86.26
CA GLU A 31 -43.50 6.42 -85.66
C GLU A 31 -44.32 6.86 -84.44
N TYR A 32 -45.66 6.79 -84.51
CA TYR A 32 -46.53 7.05 -83.38
C TYR A 32 -46.36 6.01 -82.26
N GLU A 33 -46.22 4.73 -82.61
CA GLU A 33 -45.97 3.67 -81.64
C GLU A 33 -44.63 3.87 -80.91
N ALA A 34 -43.57 4.19 -81.65
CA ALA A 34 -42.27 4.53 -81.07
C ALA A 34 -42.34 5.79 -80.19
N ALA A 35 -43.09 6.82 -80.60
CA ALA A 35 -43.31 8.01 -79.77
C ALA A 35 -44.07 7.70 -78.48
N ILE A 36 -45.08 6.83 -78.54
CA ILE A 36 -45.84 6.37 -77.36
C ILE A 36 -44.93 5.57 -76.41
N GLU A 37 -44.06 4.69 -76.93
CA GLU A 37 -43.09 3.96 -76.12
C GLU A 37 -42.06 4.88 -75.45
N GLN A 38 -41.57 5.89 -76.17
CA GLN A 38 -40.68 6.91 -75.59
C GLN A 38 -41.37 7.68 -74.47
N LEU A 39 -42.61 8.12 -74.66
CA LEU A 39 -43.41 8.79 -73.63
C LEU A 39 -43.64 7.89 -72.40
N LYS A 40 -43.91 6.60 -72.60
CA LYS A 40 -44.03 5.63 -71.50
C LYS A 40 -42.71 5.47 -70.74
N ASN A 41 -41.58 5.37 -71.44
CA ASN A 41 -40.27 5.28 -70.81
C ASN A 41 -39.92 6.53 -70.01
N GLU A 42 -40.24 7.71 -70.55
CA GLU A 42 -40.05 8.98 -69.84
C GLU A 42 -40.94 9.09 -68.61
N GLN A 43 -42.21 8.67 -68.70
CA GLN A 43 -43.11 8.60 -67.56
C GLN A 43 -42.60 7.66 -66.47
N ILE A 44 -42.10 6.46 -66.82
CA ILE A 44 -41.50 5.52 -65.87
C ILE A 44 -40.26 6.13 -65.21
N ARG A 45 -39.43 6.84 -65.98
CA ARG A 45 -38.23 7.50 -65.47
C ARG A 45 -38.56 8.62 -64.48
N VAL A 46 -39.53 9.48 -64.82
CA VAL A 46 -40.01 10.55 -63.93
C VAL A 46 -40.59 9.97 -62.64
N GLN A 47 -41.42 8.94 -62.74
CA GLN A 47 -41.97 8.25 -61.56
C GLN A 47 -40.87 7.59 -60.70
N ALA A 48 -39.86 6.98 -61.33
CA ALA A 48 -38.73 6.41 -60.61
C ALA A 48 -37.88 7.48 -59.90
N GLU A 49 -37.70 8.64 -60.52
CA GLU A 49 -37.00 9.78 -59.92
C GLU A 49 -37.78 10.38 -58.74
N GLU A 50 -39.10 10.52 -58.86
CA GLU A 50 -39.96 10.96 -57.74
C GLU A 50 -39.94 9.95 -56.57
N ARG A 51 -40.01 8.65 -56.86
CA ARG A 51 -39.87 7.59 -55.84
C ARG A 51 -38.51 7.62 -55.16
N ARG A 52 -37.43 7.89 -55.91
CA ARG A 52 -36.09 8.04 -55.31
C ARG A 52 -36.01 9.26 -54.40
N LYS A 53 -36.60 10.40 -54.80
CA LYS A 53 -36.63 11.62 -54.00
C LYS A 53 -37.42 11.42 -52.71
N THR A 54 -38.61 10.84 -52.79
CA THR A 54 -39.45 10.53 -51.61
C THR A 54 -38.76 9.55 -50.67
N LEU A 55 -38.21 8.45 -51.19
CA LEU A 55 -37.46 7.48 -50.39
C LEU A 55 -36.24 8.12 -49.69
N SER A 56 -35.50 8.99 -50.40
CA SER A 56 -34.37 9.71 -49.82
C SER A 56 -34.80 10.62 -48.66
N GLU A 57 -35.89 11.36 -48.82
CA GLU A 57 -36.41 12.23 -47.75
C GLU A 57 -36.94 11.42 -46.57
N GLU A 58 -37.65 10.32 -46.80
CA GLU A 58 -38.07 9.39 -45.73
C GLU A 58 -36.87 8.82 -44.98
N THR A 59 -35.81 8.43 -45.69
CA THR A 59 -34.59 7.89 -45.09
C THR A 59 -33.90 8.94 -44.20
N LYS A 60 -33.81 10.19 -44.68
CA LYS A 60 -33.28 11.32 -43.87
C LYS A 60 -34.11 11.55 -42.61
N GLN A 61 -35.44 11.54 -42.73
CA GLN A 61 -36.33 11.71 -41.58
C GLN A 61 -36.18 10.54 -40.59
N HIS A 62 -36.08 9.31 -41.07
CA HIS A 62 -35.83 8.14 -40.22
C HIS A 62 -34.49 8.24 -39.49
N GLN A 63 -33.42 8.64 -40.18
CA GLN A 63 -32.10 8.86 -39.57
C GLN A 63 -32.14 9.96 -38.51
N ALA A 64 -32.79 11.09 -38.80
CA ALA A 64 -32.93 12.19 -37.84
C ALA A 64 -33.72 11.77 -36.59
N ARG A 65 -34.81 11.02 -36.76
CA ARG A 65 -35.59 10.46 -35.64
C ARG A 65 -34.75 9.48 -34.81
N ALA A 66 -33.99 8.60 -35.44
CA ALA A 66 -33.12 7.65 -34.75
C ALA A 66 -32.03 8.36 -33.93
N GLN A 67 -31.37 9.36 -34.50
CA GLN A 67 -30.36 10.16 -33.79
C GLN A 67 -30.96 10.95 -32.61
N TYR A 68 -32.16 11.51 -32.80
CA TYR A 68 -32.85 12.22 -31.73
C TYR A 68 -33.23 11.29 -30.58
N GLN A 69 -33.71 10.09 -30.89
CA GLN A 69 -34.00 9.07 -29.88
C GLN A 69 -32.75 8.61 -29.13
N ASP A 70 -31.63 8.41 -29.82
CA ASP A 70 -30.35 8.06 -29.18
C ASP A 70 -29.87 9.18 -28.24
N LYS A 71 -29.96 10.44 -28.69
CA LYS A 71 -29.61 11.60 -27.86
C LYS A 71 -30.46 11.69 -26.60
N LEU A 72 -31.78 11.47 -26.72
CA LEU A 72 -32.70 11.45 -25.58
C LEU A 72 -32.42 10.27 -24.64
N ALA A 73 -32.05 9.10 -25.17
CA ALA A 73 -31.69 7.94 -24.38
C ALA A 73 -30.41 8.20 -23.55
N ARG A 74 -29.38 8.80 -24.15
CA ARG A 74 -28.17 9.21 -23.44
C ARG A 74 -28.46 10.24 -22.34
N GLN A 75 -29.29 11.24 -22.63
CA GLN A 75 -29.69 12.24 -21.63
C GLN A 75 -30.44 11.61 -20.45
N ARG A 76 -31.36 10.67 -20.70
CA ARG A 76 -32.08 9.95 -19.63
C ARG A 76 -31.14 9.09 -18.79
N TYR A 77 -30.18 8.43 -19.44
CA TYR A 77 -29.18 7.62 -18.75
C TYR A 77 -28.28 8.49 -17.87
N ASP A 78 -27.77 9.61 -18.40
CA ASP A 78 -26.93 10.55 -17.65
C ASP A 78 -27.67 11.13 -16.44
N GLU A 79 -28.94 11.49 -16.61
CA GLU A 79 -29.78 12.01 -15.53
C GLU A 79 -30.03 10.95 -14.44
N GLN A 80 -30.29 9.70 -14.84
CA GLN A 80 -30.45 8.58 -13.90
C GLN A 80 -29.16 8.31 -13.12
N MET A 81 -28.00 8.36 -13.78
CA MET A 81 -26.70 8.19 -13.13
C MET A 81 -26.41 9.33 -12.15
N ARG A 82 -26.74 10.58 -12.51
CA ARG A 82 -26.61 11.74 -11.60
C ARG A 82 -27.52 11.61 -10.38
N GLN A 83 -28.78 11.20 -10.57
CA GLN A 83 -29.67 10.96 -9.44
C GLN A 83 -29.15 9.87 -8.51
N GLN A 84 -28.59 8.79 -9.06
CA GLN A 84 -27.99 7.73 -8.26
C GLN A 84 -26.75 8.21 -7.49
N GLN A 85 -25.91 9.05 -8.11
CA GLN A 85 -24.77 9.67 -7.45
C GLN A 85 -25.20 10.58 -6.29
N LEU A 86 -26.19 11.46 -6.51
CA LEU A 86 -26.72 12.35 -5.48
C LEU A 86 -27.33 11.56 -4.31
N ALA A 87 -28.09 10.49 -4.60
CA ALA A 87 -28.64 9.63 -3.56
C ALA A 87 -27.55 8.93 -2.74
N ASN A 88 -26.47 8.47 -3.40
CA ASN A 88 -25.33 7.87 -2.70
C ASN A 88 -24.58 8.90 -1.85
N GLU A 89 -24.39 10.11 -2.36
CA GLU A 89 -23.75 11.21 -1.65
C GLU A 89 -24.55 11.65 -0.42
N GLU A 90 -25.88 11.77 -0.54
CA GLU A 90 -26.75 12.04 0.61
C GLU A 90 -26.67 10.93 1.67
N ASN A 91 -26.64 9.67 1.24
CA ASN A 91 -26.52 8.53 2.16
C ASN A 91 -25.17 8.54 2.88
N LEU A 92 -24.08 8.84 2.16
CA LEU A 92 -22.75 8.95 2.74
C LEU A 92 -22.69 10.11 3.75
N ARG A 93 -23.24 11.27 3.39
CA ARG A 93 -23.31 12.44 4.29
C ARG A 93 -24.10 12.14 5.55
N LYS A 94 -25.25 11.45 5.46
CA LYS A 94 -26.02 11.02 6.64
C LYS A 94 -25.24 10.05 7.53
N GLN A 95 -24.43 9.16 6.94
CA GLN A 95 -23.54 8.27 7.68
C GLN A 95 -22.43 9.05 8.39
N GLU A 96 -21.77 9.98 7.69
CA GLU A 96 -20.73 10.84 8.26
C GLU A 96 -21.29 11.69 9.41
N GLU A 97 -22.45 12.32 9.24
CA GLU A 97 -23.12 13.08 10.31
C GLU A 97 -23.47 12.19 11.52
N SER A 98 -23.87 10.94 11.28
CA SER A 98 -24.16 9.98 12.36
C SER A 98 -22.90 9.55 13.10
N VAL A 99 -21.80 9.31 12.39
CA VAL A 99 -20.48 8.99 12.98
C VAL A 99 -19.95 10.18 13.77
N GLN A 100 -20.03 11.39 13.22
CA GLN A 100 -19.62 12.61 13.92
C GLN A 100 -20.43 12.85 15.20
N LYS A 101 -21.75 12.62 15.17
CA LYS A 101 -22.60 12.69 16.38
C LYS A 101 -22.19 11.65 17.43
N GLN A 102 -21.87 10.42 17.01
CA GLN A 102 -21.38 9.38 17.92
C GLN A 102 -20.01 9.72 18.51
N GLU A 103 -19.10 10.24 17.71
CA GLU A 103 -17.78 10.69 18.19
C GLU A 103 -17.89 11.86 19.15
N ALA A 104 -18.71 12.87 18.82
CA ALA A 104 -18.95 14.02 19.69
C ALA A 104 -19.56 13.58 21.03
N MET A 105 -20.53 12.66 21.02
CA MET A 105 -21.10 12.10 22.23
C MET A 105 -20.06 11.35 23.07
N ARG A 106 -19.21 10.53 22.44
CA ARG A 106 -18.12 9.83 23.14
C ARG A 106 -17.13 10.81 23.75
N ARG A 107 -16.70 11.83 23.00
CA ARG A 107 -15.78 12.88 23.48
C ARG A 107 -16.38 13.62 24.67
N ALA A 108 -17.63 14.07 24.57
CA ALA A 108 -18.33 14.74 25.66
C ALA A 108 -18.48 13.84 26.91
N THR A 109 -18.70 12.53 26.73
CA THR A 109 -18.78 11.58 27.85
C THR A 109 -17.44 11.43 28.57
N VAL A 110 -16.35 11.30 27.80
CA VAL A 110 -15.00 11.20 28.34
C VAL A 110 -14.59 12.50 29.03
N GLU A 111 -14.88 13.65 28.43
CA GLU A 111 -14.59 14.95 29.02
C GLU A 111 -15.34 15.15 30.34
N ARG A 112 -16.63 14.81 30.38
CA ARG A 112 -17.44 14.80 31.61
C ARG A 112 -16.85 13.90 32.70
N GLU A 113 -16.38 12.71 32.32
CA GLU A 113 -15.76 11.76 33.25
C GLU A 113 -14.44 12.30 33.80
N MET A 114 -13.61 12.90 32.95
CA MET A 114 -12.34 13.53 33.33
C MET A 114 -12.56 14.74 34.22
N GLU A 115 -13.56 15.59 33.94
CA GLU A 115 -13.93 16.72 34.79
C GLU A 115 -14.38 16.25 36.18
N LEU A 116 -15.21 15.20 36.25
CA LEU A 116 -15.66 14.64 37.53
C LEU A 116 -14.49 14.03 38.32
N ARG A 117 -13.58 13.31 37.65
CA ARG A 117 -12.35 12.78 38.27
C ARG A 117 -11.47 13.91 38.80
N HIS A 118 -11.21 14.92 37.98
CA HIS A 118 -10.39 16.06 38.37
C HIS A 118 -11.02 16.80 39.55
N LYS A 119 -12.34 17.03 39.53
CA LYS A 119 -13.06 17.67 40.64
C LYS A 119 -12.97 16.84 41.92
N ASN A 120 -13.13 15.52 41.83
CA ASN A 120 -13.01 14.62 42.99
C ASN A 120 -11.58 14.58 43.54
N GLU A 121 -10.57 14.54 42.67
CA GLU A 121 -9.15 14.58 43.06
C GLU A 121 -8.82 15.91 43.72
N MET A 122 -9.25 17.04 43.15
CA MET A 122 -9.05 18.37 43.73
C MET A 122 -9.68 18.48 45.12
N LEU A 123 -10.92 18.01 45.29
CA LEU A 123 -11.58 17.99 46.60
C LEU A 123 -10.85 17.10 47.61
N ARG A 124 -10.31 15.96 47.18
CA ARG A 124 -9.52 15.06 48.04
C ARG A 124 -8.20 15.72 48.45
N VAL A 125 -7.47 16.31 47.50
CA VAL A 125 -6.20 17.01 47.75
C VAL A 125 -6.43 18.20 48.68
N GLU A 126 -7.50 18.97 48.46
CA GLU A 126 -7.85 20.10 49.31
C GLU A 126 -8.21 19.66 50.73
N ALA A 127 -9.00 18.58 50.88
CA ALA A 127 -9.33 18.01 52.17
C ALA A 127 -8.08 17.48 52.91
N GLU A 128 -7.20 16.79 52.19
CA GLU A 128 -5.95 16.27 52.76
C GLU A 128 -4.98 17.39 53.14
N ALA A 129 -4.83 18.43 52.30
CA ALA A 129 -4.01 19.59 52.59
C ALA A 129 -4.53 20.36 53.81
N ARG A 130 -5.86 20.55 53.93
CA ARG A 130 -6.47 21.17 55.11
C ARG A 130 -6.28 20.32 56.36
N ALA A 131 -6.40 19.00 56.27
CA ALA A 131 -6.17 18.09 57.39
C ALA A 131 -4.70 18.12 57.84
N ARG A 132 -3.76 18.07 56.89
CA ARG A 132 -2.32 18.21 57.17
C ARG A 132 -1.99 19.55 57.81
N ALA A 133 -2.52 20.65 57.27
CA ALA A 133 -2.31 21.98 57.84
C ALA A 133 -2.84 22.11 59.28
N LYS A 134 -3.95 21.44 59.61
CA LYS A 134 -4.48 21.39 60.98
C LYS A 134 -3.59 20.54 61.89
N ALA A 135 -3.16 19.36 61.43
CA ALA A 135 -2.27 18.48 62.18
C ALA A 135 -0.89 19.11 62.44
N GLU A 136 -0.34 19.84 61.47
CA GLU A 136 0.93 20.57 61.63
C GLU A 136 0.81 21.72 62.64
N ARG A 137 -0.35 22.39 62.71
CA ARG A 137 -0.61 23.43 63.73
C ARG A 137 -0.67 22.85 65.14
N GLU A 138 -1.36 21.73 65.31
CA GLU A 138 -1.49 21.06 66.62
C GLU A 138 -0.17 20.42 67.07
N ASN A 139 0.65 19.93 66.12
CA ASN A 139 1.94 19.30 66.41
C ASN A 139 3.14 20.27 66.39
N ALA A 140 2.93 21.57 66.12
CA ALA A 140 4.00 22.55 65.98
C ALA A 140 4.88 22.66 67.24
N ASP A 141 4.26 22.59 68.42
CA ASP A 141 4.97 22.75 69.68
C ASP A 141 5.80 21.49 70.03
N ILE A 142 5.25 20.30 69.77
CA ILE A 142 5.96 19.01 69.93
C ILE A 142 7.16 18.94 68.96
N ILE A 143 6.96 19.37 67.71
CA ILE A 143 8.02 19.38 66.68
C ILE A 143 9.13 20.36 67.07
N ARG A 144 8.80 21.55 67.59
CA ARG A 144 9.82 22.52 68.05
C ARG A 144 10.67 21.98 69.19
N GLU A 145 10.06 21.31 70.16
CA GLU A 145 10.80 20.65 71.25
C GLU A 145 11.68 19.52 70.73
N GLN A 146 11.16 18.65 69.85
CA GLN A 146 11.94 17.59 69.23
C GLN A 146 13.09 18.12 68.36
N ILE A 147 12.89 19.21 67.61
CA ILE A 147 13.94 19.85 66.81
C ILE A 147 15.02 20.41 67.73
N ARG A 148 14.67 21.02 68.87
CA ARG A 148 15.65 21.51 69.86
C ARG A 148 16.45 20.36 70.47
N LEU A 149 15.78 19.28 70.88
CA LEU A 149 16.42 18.10 71.46
C LEU A 149 17.34 17.42 70.43
N LYS A 150 16.84 17.16 69.22
CA LYS A 150 17.65 16.59 68.13
C LYS A 150 18.78 17.49 67.71
N ALA A 151 18.62 18.81 67.70
CA ALA A 151 19.71 19.73 67.37
C ALA A 151 20.80 19.74 68.46
N ALA A 152 20.42 19.58 69.73
CA ALA A 152 21.36 19.46 70.84
C ALA A 152 22.13 18.12 70.78
N GLU A 153 21.42 17.00 70.59
CA GLU A 153 22.02 15.68 70.39
C GLU A 153 22.92 15.65 69.16
N HIS A 154 22.43 16.14 68.02
CA HIS A 154 23.20 16.15 66.77
C HIS A 154 24.44 17.04 66.87
N ARG A 155 24.42 18.17 67.60
CA ARG A 155 25.65 18.93 67.86
C ARG A 155 26.66 18.13 68.66
N GLN A 156 26.23 17.38 69.68
CA GLN A 156 27.13 16.52 70.45
C GLN A 156 27.67 15.37 69.61
N THR A 157 26.80 14.66 68.87
CA THR A 157 27.21 13.57 67.98
C THR A 157 28.11 14.06 66.85
N VAL A 158 27.86 15.24 66.28
CA VAL A 158 28.72 15.81 65.23
C VAL A 158 30.07 16.20 65.80
N LEU A 159 30.14 16.79 66.99
CA LEU A 159 31.41 17.10 67.66
C LEU A 159 32.20 15.85 68.05
N GLU A 160 31.53 14.82 68.56
CA GLU A 160 32.15 13.52 68.86
C GLU A 160 32.59 12.81 67.58
N SER A 161 31.76 12.79 66.54
CA SER A 161 32.12 12.19 65.26
C SER A 161 33.25 12.94 64.55
N LEU A 162 33.34 14.27 64.65
CA LEU A 162 34.45 15.06 64.14
C LEU A 162 35.75 14.81 64.92
N LYS A 163 35.65 14.64 66.25
CA LYS A 163 36.81 14.36 67.10
C LYS A 163 37.34 12.94 66.90
N THR A 164 36.42 11.97 66.81
CA THR A 164 36.73 10.56 66.55
C THR A 164 37.17 10.35 65.10
N ALA A 165 36.51 10.97 64.11
CA ALA A 165 36.98 10.94 62.73
C ALA A 165 38.30 11.69 62.56
N GLY A 166 38.54 12.80 63.28
CA GLY A 166 39.82 13.51 63.26
C GLY A 166 40.97 12.71 63.84
N MET A 167 40.75 11.94 64.92
CA MET A 167 41.73 11.00 65.46
C MET A 167 41.94 9.79 64.54
N LEU A 168 40.85 9.17 64.05
CA LEU A 168 40.92 8.01 63.15
C LEU A 168 41.51 8.35 61.77
N PHE A 169 41.22 9.54 61.22
CA PHE A 169 41.89 10.04 60.02
C PHE A 169 43.33 10.41 60.32
N GLY A 170 43.65 11.09 61.43
CA GLY A 170 45.03 11.50 61.72
C GLY A 170 45.99 10.34 61.96
N GLU A 171 45.58 9.34 62.74
CA GLU A 171 46.36 8.13 63.02
C GLU A 171 46.30 7.13 61.87
N GLY A 172 45.13 6.94 61.26
CA GLY A 172 44.95 6.06 60.11
C GLY A 172 45.65 6.56 58.84
N PHE A 173 45.64 7.88 58.57
CA PHE A 173 46.32 8.47 57.42
C PHE A 173 47.84 8.52 57.62
N ARG A 174 48.34 8.77 58.84
CA ARG A 174 49.78 8.64 59.11
C ARG A 174 50.26 7.20 58.93
N ALA A 175 49.56 6.23 59.52
CA ALA A 175 49.87 4.81 59.36
C ALA A 175 49.72 4.32 57.90
N PHE A 176 48.81 4.92 57.14
CA PHE A 176 48.62 4.64 55.71
C PHE A 176 49.76 5.24 54.87
N VAL A 177 50.16 6.50 55.09
CA VAL A 177 51.20 7.18 54.30
C VAL A 177 52.62 6.68 54.63
N THR A 178 52.87 6.18 55.84
CA THR A 178 54.17 5.61 56.22
C THR A 178 54.40 4.19 55.70
N ASP A 179 53.34 3.48 55.33
CA ASP A 179 53.39 2.06 54.98
C ASP A 179 53.20 1.88 53.46
N TRP A 180 54.32 1.90 52.74
CA TRP A 180 54.34 1.86 51.27
C TRP A 180 53.60 0.64 50.68
N ASP A 181 53.55 -0.48 51.40
CA ASP A 181 52.82 -1.68 50.99
C ASP A 181 51.29 -1.48 51.04
N LYS A 182 50.78 -0.70 52.00
CA LYS A 182 49.33 -0.41 52.11
C LYS A 182 48.89 0.64 51.09
N VAL A 183 49.72 1.65 50.82
CA VAL A 183 49.47 2.65 49.78
C VAL A 183 49.42 1.98 48.41
N THR A 184 50.42 1.16 48.09
CA THR A 184 50.48 0.45 46.81
C THR A 184 49.32 -0.52 46.65
N ALA A 185 48.96 -1.27 47.68
CA ALA A 185 47.80 -2.17 47.66
C ALA A 185 46.48 -1.41 47.43
N THR A 186 46.32 -0.22 48.01
CA THR A 186 45.10 0.59 47.88
C THR A 186 45.01 1.27 46.52
N VAL A 187 46.13 1.78 46.01
CA VAL A 187 46.20 2.32 44.65
C VAL A 187 45.97 1.21 43.62
N ALA A 188 46.56 0.03 43.82
CA ALA A 188 46.30 -1.17 43.01
C ALA A 188 44.82 -1.60 43.10
N GLY A 189 44.21 -1.57 44.28
CA GLY A 189 42.81 -1.87 44.48
C GLY A 189 41.88 -0.89 43.77
N LEU A 190 42.12 0.43 43.90
CA LEU A 190 41.33 1.46 43.24
C LEU A 190 41.48 1.42 41.72
N THR A 191 42.69 1.19 41.22
CA THR A 191 42.94 1.02 39.78
C THR A 191 42.28 -0.23 39.23
N LEU A 192 42.37 -1.37 39.93
CA LEU A 192 41.66 -2.60 39.56
C LEU A 192 40.14 -2.41 39.57
N LEU A 193 39.60 -1.68 40.54
CA LEU A 193 38.18 -1.36 40.62
C LEU A 193 37.77 -0.47 39.42
N ALA A 194 38.54 0.58 39.13
CA ALA A 194 38.30 1.45 37.98
C ALA A 194 38.37 0.69 36.64
N VAL A 195 39.39 -0.17 36.47
CA VAL A 195 39.51 -1.05 35.30
C VAL A 195 38.35 -2.04 35.25
N GLY A 196 37.93 -2.62 36.37
CA GLY A 196 36.79 -3.51 36.48
C GLY A 196 35.48 -2.84 36.07
N VAL A 197 35.21 -1.63 36.56
CA VAL A 197 33.99 -0.87 36.21
C VAL A 197 34.02 -0.44 34.74
N TYR A 198 35.15 0.04 34.23
CA TYR A 198 35.26 0.49 32.84
C TYR A 198 35.15 -0.68 31.85
N SER A 199 35.81 -1.81 32.16
CA SER A 199 35.72 -3.03 31.37
C SER A 199 34.30 -3.62 31.40
N ALA A 200 33.67 -3.71 32.57
CA ALA A 200 32.29 -4.19 32.71
C ALA A 200 31.30 -3.33 31.91
N LYS A 201 31.44 -1.98 31.96
CA LYS A 201 30.57 -1.07 31.22
C LYS A 201 30.69 -1.29 29.71
N ASN A 202 31.91 -1.38 29.18
CA ASN A 202 32.13 -1.60 27.76
C ASN A 202 31.74 -3.02 27.32
N ALA A 203 32.05 -4.04 28.13
CA ALA A 203 31.67 -5.43 27.87
C ALA A 203 30.15 -5.60 27.82
N THR A 204 29.41 -4.96 28.74
CA THR A 204 27.94 -5.01 28.77
C THR A 204 27.34 -4.39 27.50
N ALA A 205 27.90 -3.26 27.03
CA ALA A 205 27.43 -2.63 25.79
C ALA A 205 27.68 -3.50 24.55
N VAL A 206 28.85 -4.13 24.44
CA VAL A 206 29.17 -5.04 23.32
C VAL A 206 28.34 -6.32 23.39
N ALA A 207 28.21 -6.92 24.58
CA ALA A 207 27.37 -8.10 24.81
C ALA A 207 25.91 -7.80 24.48
N GLY A 208 25.39 -6.64 24.89
CA GLY A 208 24.03 -6.20 24.55
C GLY A 208 23.81 -6.14 23.04
N ARG A 209 24.72 -5.50 22.28
CA ARG A 209 24.63 -5.44 20.80
C ARG A 209 24.72 -6.83 20.16
N TYR A 210 25.58 -7.70 20.69
CA TYR A 210 25.71 -9.08 20.21
C TYR A 210 24.43 -9.89 20.43
N ILE A 211 23.80 -9.74 21.60
CA ILE A 211 22.53 -10.37 21.95
C ILE A 211 21.40 -9.80 21.08
N GLU A 212 21.33 -8.48 20.90
CA GLU A 212 20.35 -7.80 20.04
C GLU A 212 20.43 -8.31 18.59
N ALA A 213 21.63 -8.42 18.03
CA ALA A 213 21.86 -8.94 16.68
C ALA A 213 21.47 -10.41 16.52
N ARG A 214 21.41 -11.18 17.62
CA ARG A 214 21.13 -12.62 17.60
C ARG A 214 19.68 -12.96 17.96
N LEU A 215 19.01 -12.12 18.75
CA LEU A 215 17.66 -12.39 19.27
C LEU A 215 16.58 -11.48 18.65
N GLY A 216 16.94 -10.27 18.21
CA GLY A 216 16.01 -9.27 17.70
C GLY A 216 15.78 -9.35 16.19
N LYS A 217 14.62 -8.86 15.73
CA LYS A 217 14.40 -8.52 14.32
C LYS A 217 14.85 -7.06 14.09
N PRO A 218 15.67 -6.75 13.07
CA PRO A 218 16.03 -5.38 12.74
C PRO A 218 14.80 -4.55 12.35
N SER A 219 14.83 -3.24 12.60
CA SER A 219 13.72 -2.33 12.29
C SER A 219 13.38 -2.23 10.80
N LEU A 220 14.33 -2.52 9.90
CA LEU A 220 14.10 -2.49 8.45
C LEU A 220 13.47 -3.76 7.88
N VAL A 221 13.41 -4.84 8.67
CA VAL A 221 12.86 -6.11 8.21
C VAL A 221 11.36 -6.09 8.43
N ARG A 222 10.61 -5.97 7.33
CA ARG A 222 9.13 -6.08 7.35
C ARG A 222 8.67 -7.51 7.55
N GLU A 223 9.31 -8.44 6.83
CA GLU A 223 8.99 -9.87 6.88
C GLU A 223 10.26 -10.72 6.92
N THR A 224 10.22 -11.81 7.68
CA THR A 224 11.31 -12.80 7.71
C THR A 224 10.80 -14.22 7.93
N SER A 225 11.56 -15.21 7.44
CA SER A 225 11.40 -16.62 7.80
C SER A 225 11.96 -16.98 9.18
N ARG A 226 12.81 -16.13 9.77
CA ARG A 226 13.48 -16.46 11.02
C ARG A 226 12.51 -16.44 12.18
N ILE A 227 12.52 -17.53 12.95
CA ILE A 227 11.75 -17.63 14.19
C ILE A 227 12.45 -16.78 15.24
N THR A 228 11.84 -15.66 15.62
CA THR A 228 12.33 -14.83 16.72
C THR A 228 11.88 -15.43 18.06
N VAL A 229 12.66 -15.24 19.13
CA VAL A 229 12.31 -15.76 20.47
C VAL A 229 10.96 -15.20 20.94
N LEU A 230 10.69 -13.93 20.66
CA LEU A 230 9.42 -13.29 20.98
C LEU A 230 8.23 -13.95 20.25
N GLU A 231 8.42 -14.30 18.98
CA GLU A 231 7.38 -14.97 18.17
C GLU A 231 7.18 -16.43 18.59
N ALA A 232 8.25 -17.14 18.96
CA ALA A 232 8.19 -18.48 19.53
C ALA A 232 7.41 -18.52 20.85
N LEU A 233 7.57 -17.50 21.70
CA LEU A 233 6.83 -17.38 22.96
C LEU A 233 5.36 -16.98 22.75
N LYS A 234 5.08 -16.07 21.81
CA LYS A 234 3.70 -15.61 21.53
C LYS A 234 2.86 -16.65 20.79
N HIS A 235 3.49 -17.42 19.89
CA HIS A 235 2.79 -18.36 19.01
C HIS A 235 3.47 -19.74 18.94
N PRO A 236 3.52 -20.50 20.04
CA PRO A 236 4.25 -21.77 20.11
C PRO A 236 3.70 -22.83 19.14
N ILE A 237 2.37 -22.87 18.97
CA ILE A 237 1.70 -23.86 18.10
C ILE A 237 1.98 -23.59 16.62
N MET A 238 1.95 -22.33 16.18
CA MET A 238 2.24 -21.98 14.79
C MET A 238 3.70 -22.21 14.42
N VAL A 239 4.61 -21.90 15.35
CA VAL A 239 6.05 -22.13 15.19
C VAL A 239 6.35 -23.63 15.13
N GLY A 240 5.72 -24.43 16.01
CA GLY A 240 5.82 -25.89 15.96
C GLY A 240 5.36 -26.47 14.62
N LYS A 241 4.20 -26.03 14.11
CA LYS A 241 3.69 -26.46 12.80
C LYS A 241 4.65 -26.08 11.65
N ARG A 242 5.22 -24.88 11.68
CA ARG A 242 6.18 -24.38 10.67
C ARG A 242 7.52 -25.12 10.69
N LEU A 243 7.97 -25.59 11.86
CA LEU A 243 9.16 -26.43 11.98
C LEU A 243 8.94 -27.83 11.39
N THR A 244 7.72 -28.37 11.50
CA THR A 244 7.36 -29.70 11.01
C THR A 244 6.93 -29.75 9.54
N SER A 245 6.55 -28.62 8.93
CA SER A 245 6.10 -28.59 7.54
C SER A 245 7.25 -28.85 6.58
N LYS A 246 7.11 -29.84 5.69
CA LYS A 246 8.04 -30.09 4.58
C LYS A 246 8.10 -28.88 3.64
N ALA A 247 9.28 -28.63 3.07
CA ALA A 247 9.46 -27.62 2.04
C ALA A 247 8.57 -27.97 0.83
N GLN A 248 7.52 -27.18 0.61
CA GLN A 248 6.66 -27.25 -0.57
C GLN A 248 7.47 -26.90 -1.84
N ASP A 249 6.95 -27.31 -3.00
CA ASP A 249 7.65 -27.21 -4.28
C ASP A 249 7.93 -25.73 -4.67
N ALA A 250 9.07 -25.50 -5.33
CA ALA A 250 9.66 -24.18 -5.58
C ALA A 250 8.77 -23.26 -6.43
N LEU A 251 7.92 -23.88 -7.25
CA LEU A 251 7.14 -23.25 -8.31
C LEU A 251 5.64 -23.53 -8.15
N GLU A 252 5.22 -24.17 -7.05
CA GLU A 252 3.81 -24.41 -6.79
C GLU A 252 3.08 -23.07 -6.66
N GLY A 253 2.26 -22.76 -7.67
CA GLY A 253 1.52 -21.51 -7.81
C GLY A 253 2.27 -20.36 -8.50
N VAL A 254 3.48 -20.57 -9.04
CA VAL A 254 4.21 -19.55 -9.82
C VAL A 254 4.29 -19.97 -11.28
N VAL A 255 3.54 -19.28 -12.15
CA VAL A 255 3.57 -19.54 -13.59
C VAL A 255 4.72 -18.73 -14.22
N LEU A 256 5.71 -19.42 -14.77
CA LEU A 256 6.86 -18.81 -15.47
C LEU A 256 6.91 -19.29 -16.91
N SER A 257 7.57 -18.51 -17.77
CA SER A 257 7.94 -19.01 -19.10
C SER A 257 9.00 -20.13 -18.96
N PRO A 258 9.01 -21.15 -19.83
CA PRO A 258 9.94 -22.28 -19.71
C PRO A 258 11.42 -21.88 -19.65
N GLN A 259 11.80 -20.84 -20.39
CA GLN A 259 13.17 -20.31 -20.38
C GLN A 259 13.53 -19.65 -19.04
N LEU A 260 12.60 -18.90 -18.44
CA LEU A 260 12.81 -18.26 -17.15
C LEU A 260 12.84 -19.31 -16.03
N GLU A 261 11.97 -20.32 -16.11
CA GLU A 261 11.95 -21.43 -15.17
C GLU A 261 13.29 -22.18 -15.14
N ALA A 262 13.85 -22.51 -16.31
CA ALA A 262 15.15 -23.18 -16.39
C ALA A 262 16.26 -22.35 -15.73
N ARG A 263 16.36 -21.06 -16.08
CA ARG A 263 17.36 -20.15 -15.48
C ARG A 263 17.21 -20.03 -13.97
N VAL A 264 15.98 -20.00 -13.48
CA VAL A 264 15.67 -19.94 -12.06
C VAL A 264 16.08 -21.23 -11.35
N ARG A 265 15.78 -22.39 -11.96
CA ARG A 265 16.15 -23.69 -11.42
C ARG A 265 17.67 -23.82 -11.30
N ASP A 266 18.41 -23.35 -12.31
CA ASP A 266 19.87 -23.29 -12.26
C ASP A 266 20.38 -22.39 -11.12
N ILE A 267 19.75 -21.23 -10.92
CA ILE A 267 20.07 -20.34 -9.80
C ILE A 267 19.79 -21.01 -8.45
N ALA A 268 18.66 -21.71 -8.30
CA ALA A 268 18.32 -22.41 -7.06
C ALA A 268 19.32 -23.53 -6.75
N ILE A 269 19.68 -24.33 -7.77
CA ILE A 269 20.69 -25.39 -7.65
C ILE A 269 22.05 -24.80 -7.31
N ALA A 270 22.47 -23.75 -8.02
CA ALA A 270 23.72 -23.05 -7.75
C ALA A 270 23.75 -22.52 -6.32
N THR A 271 22.68 -21.86 -5.86
CA THR A 271 22.58 -21.31 -4.51
C THR A 271 22.67 -22.41 -3.44
N ARG A 272 21.99 -23.54 -3.64
CA ARG A 272 22.07 -24.71 -2.75
C ARG A 272 23.47 -25.32 -2.71
N ASN A 273 24.17 -25.36 -3.85
CA ASN A 273 25.54 -25.87 -3.94
C ASN A 273 26.57 -24.88 -3.36
N THR A 274 26.38 -23.58 -3.56
CA THR A 274 27.18 -22.50 -2.96
C THR A 274 27.22 -22.65 -1.44
N LYS A 275 26.07 -22.95 -0.81
CA LYS A 275 25.99 -23.23 0.63
C LYS A 275 26.83 -24.44 1.05
N LYS A 276 26.80 -25.53 0.28
CA LYS A 276 27.61 -26.73 0.57
C LYS A 276 29.11 -26.47 0.42
N ASN A 277 29.49 -25.72 -0.60
CA ASN A 277 30.88 -25.48 -0.98
C ASN A 277 31.49 -24.22 -0.35
N LYS A 278 30.75 -23.48 0.48
CA LYS A 278 31.14 -22.18 1.08
C LYS A 278 31.65 -21.16 0.04
N SER A 279 31.03 -21.15 -1.14
CA SER A 279 31.32 -20.18 -2.20
C SER A 279 30.58 -18.86 -1.96
N LEU A 280 30.91 -17.80 -2.69
CA LEU A 280 30.16 -16.54 -2.65
C LEU A 280 28.76 -16.68 -3.28
N TYR A 281 27.77 -16.03 -2.66
CA TYR A 281 26.42 -15.90 -3.19
C TYR A 281 26.36 -14.89 -4.35
N ARG A 282 25.45 -15.13 -5.29
CA ARG A 282 25.21 -14.22 -6.42
C ARG A 282 24.14 -13.20 -6.06
N ASN A 283 24.37 -11.94 -6.40
CA ASN A 283 23.36 -10.89 -6.30
C ASN A 283 22.48 -10.91 -7.55
N ILE A 284 21.16 -10.90 -7.36
CA ILE A 284 20.18 -10.99 -8.46
C ILE A 284 19.28 -9.78 -8.40
N LEU A 285 19.17 -9.08 -9.54
CA LEU A 285 18.22 -7.99 -9.73
C LEU A 285 17.03 -8.49 -10.56
N MET A 286 15.82 -8.39 -10.01
CA MET A 286 14.58 -8.70 -10.70
C MET A 286 13.86 -7.40 -11.04
N TYR A 287 13.57 -7.18 -12.32
CA TYR A 287 12.89 -5.98 -12.80
C TYR A 287 11.62 -6.33 -13.58
N GLY A 288 10.68 -5.40 -13.64
CA GLY A 288 9.42 -5.54 -14.36
C GLY A 288 8.29 -4.72 -13.73
N PRO A 289 7.13 -4.62 -14.39
CA PRO A 289 5.97 -3.85 -13.91
C PRO A 289 5.54 -4.24 -12.47
N PRO A 290 4.91 -3.33 -11.70
CA PRO A 290 4.36 -3.68 -10.39
C PRO A 290 3.34 -4.83 -10.53
N GLY A 291 3.25 -5.70 -9.52
CA GLY A 291 2.30 -6.83 -9.52
C GLY A 291 2.77 -8.10 -10.23
N THR A 292 3.93 -8.13 -10.91
CA THR A 292 4.43 -9.32 -11.61
C THR A 292 5.05 -10.41 -10.72
N GLY A 293 4.75 -10.42 -9.42
CA GLY A 293 5.17 -11.50 -8.51
C GLY A 293 6.66 -11.53 -8.11
N LYS A 294 7.48 -10.54 -8.44
CA LYS A 294 8.93 -10.48 -8.09
C LYS A 294 9.23 -10.81 -6.62
N THR A 295 8.50 -10.19 -5.69
CA THR A 295 8.70 -10.42 -4.24
C THR A 295 8.25 -11.82 -3.80
N LEU A 296 7.12 -12.29 -4.35
CA LEU A 296 6.61 -13.64 -4.07
C LEU A 296 7.62 -14.70 -4.54
N PHE A 297 8.19 -14.48 -5.72
CA PHE A 297 9.19 -15.33 -6.32
C PHE A 297 10.46 -15.41 -5.46
N ALA A 298 10.98 -14.27 -4.98
CA ALA A 298 12.15 -14.24 -4.10
C ALA A 298 11.92 -15.02 -2.78
N LYS A 299 10.72 -14.89 -2.18
CA LYS A 299 10.33 -15.66 -0.98
C LYS A 299 10.39 -17.18 -1.25
N LYS A 300 9.79 -17.61 -2.35
CA LYS A 300 9.73 -19.03 -2.73
C LYS A 300 11.11 -19.60 -3.04
N LEU A 301 11.95 -18.85 -3.75
CA LEU A 301 13.33 -19.24 -4.04
C LEU A 301 14.15 -19.49 -2.78
N ALA A 302 14.04 -18.61 -1.77
CA ALA A 302 14.73 -18.75 -0.50
C ALA A 302 14.27 -20.00 0.27
N VAL A 303 12.95 -20.18 0.41
CA VAL A 303 12.36 -21.34 1.10
C VAL A 303 12.77 -22.65 0.44
N HIS A 304 12.74 -22.73 -0.89
CA HIS A 304 13.14 -23.93 -1.63
C HIS A 304 14.64 -24.22 -1.53
N SER A 305 15.47 -23.17 -1.54
CA SER A 305 16.92 -23.30 -1.35
C SER A 305 17.28 -23.66 0.10
N GLY A 306 16.30 -23.73 1.01
CA GLY A 306 16.50 -24.00 2.43
C GLY A 306 17.27 -22.88 3.14
N MET A 307 17.11 -21.65 2.64
CA MET A 307 17.69 -20.41 3.14
C MET A 307 16.66 -19.59 3.91
N ASP A 308 17.14 -18.67 4.73
CA ASP A 308 16.26 -17.70 5.34
C ASP A 308 15.99 -16.53 4.39
N TYR A 309 14.81 -15.92 4.50
CA TYR A 309 14.52 -14.66 3.80
C TYR A 309 14.29 -13.53 4.79
N ALA A 310 14.63 -12.34 4.34
CA ALA A 310 14.30 -11.08 4.99
C ALA A 310 13.95 -10.05 3.91
N ILE A 311 12.82 -9.38 4.08
CA ILE A 311 12.34 -8.39 3.12
C ILE A 311 12.39 -7.02 3.76
N MET A 312 13.13 -6.14 3.10
CA MET A 312 13.16 -4.71 3.38
C MET A 312 12.60 -3.95 2.18
N THR A 313 12.00 -2.79 2.42
CA THR A 313 11.57 -1.88 1.36
C THR A 313 12.48 -0.66 1.33
N GLY A 314 12.94 -0.23 0.15
CA GLY A 314 13.79 0.96 0.04
C GLY A 314 13.14 2.23 0.60
N GLY A 315 11.80 2.30 0.56
CA GLY A 315 11.02 3.36 1.19
C GLY A 315 11.12 3.41 2.73
N ASP A 316 11.57 2.34 3.39
CA ASP A 316 11.83 2.35 4.84
C ASP A 316 13.22 2.90 5.18
N VAL A 317 14.16 2.85 4.22
CA VAL A 317 15.55 3.32 4.40
C VAL A 317 15.63 4.83 4.20
N ALA A 318 14.94 5.36 3.18
CA ALA A 318 15.04 6.76 2.78
C ALA A 318 14.73 7.79 3.91
N PRO A 319 13.71 7.58 4.77
CA PRO A 319 13.39 8.50 5.86
C PRO A 319 14.45 8.54 6.98
N MET A 320 15.30 7.52 7.10
CA MET A 320 16.25 7.38 8.21
C MET A 320 17.50 8.25 8.07
N GLY A 321 17.73 8.86 6.89
CA GLY A 321 18.89 9.72 6.65
C GLY A 321 20.22 9.03 7.01
N ARG A 322 20.98 9.64 7.94
CA ARG A 322 22.29 9.12 8.38
C ARG A 322 22.19 7.80 9.14
N GLU A 323 21.07 7.53 9.81
CA GLU A 323 20.85 6.29 10.56
C GLU A 323 20.56 5.09 9.64
N GLY A 324 20.16 5.35 8.39
CA GLY A 324 19.90 4.32 7.40
C GLY A 324 21.11 3.41 7.17
N VAL A 325 22.32 3.98 7.11
CA VAL A 325 23.56 3.22 6.92
C VAL A 325 23.82 2.28 8.11
N THR A 326 23.66 2.78 9.34
CA THR A 326 23.83 1.98 10.55
C THR A 326 22.81 0.84 10.59
N ALA A 327 21.57 1.12 10.20
CA ALA A 327 20.50 0.14 10.23
C ALA A 327 20.64 -0.92 9.13
N MET A 328 21.21 -0.56 7.97
CA MET A 328 21.66 -1.50 6.95
C MET A 328 22.79 -2.41 7.46
N HIS A 329 23.78 -1.87 8.17
CA HIS A 329 24.83 -2.70 8.79
C HIS A 329 24.23 -3.69 9.81
N LYS A 330 23.33 -3.24 10.68
CA LYS A 330 22.61 -4.12 11.62
C LYS A 330 21.86 -5.23 10.89
N LEU A 331 21.23 -4.93 9.76
CA LEU A 331 20.55 -5.92 8.93
C LEU A 331 21.52 -6.98 8.38
N PHE A 332 22.68 -6.56 7.85
CA PHE A 332 23.69 -7.49 7.33
C PHE A 332 24.34 -8.33 8.44
N ASP A 333 24.66 -7.73 9.59
CA ASP A 333 25.18 -8.46 10.75
C ASP A 333 24.18 -9.50 11.22
N TRP A 334 22.91 -9.10 11.34
CA TRP A 334 21.82 -10.02 11.62
C TRP A 334 21.71 -11.09 10.54
N ALA A 335 21.78 -10.76 9.24
CA ALA A 335 21.75 -11.74 8.15
C ALA A 335 22.88 -12.77 8.27
N ASN A 336 24.10 -12.34 8.60
CA ASN A 336 25.27 -13.21 8.78
C ASN A 336 25.16 -14.17 9.97
N THR A 337 24.28 -13.93 10.95
CA THR A 337 24.08 -14.86 12.07
C THR A 337 23.31 -16.13 11.70
N SER A 338 22.63 -16.21 10.54
CA SER A 338 21.92 -17.45 10.17
C SER A 338 22.87 -18.51 9.66
N ARG A 339 22.59 -19.75 10.10
CA ARG A 339 23.24 -20.96 9.59
C ARG A 339 22.60 -21.48 8.29
N ARG A 340 21.42 -20.98 7.92
CA ARG A 340 20.68 -21.44 6.74
C ARG A 340 21.10 -20.72 5.46
N GLY A 341 21.94 -19.71 5.55
CA GLY A 341 22.25 -18.80 4.45
C GLY A 341 21.32 -17.61 4.53
#